data_AF-A0A7W1ETE9-F1
#
_entry.id   AF-A0A7W1ETE9-F1
#
_cell.length_a   1.000
_cell.length_b   1.000
_cell.length_c   1.000
_cell.angle_alpha   90.00
_cell.angle_beta   90.00
_cell.angle_gamma   90.00
#
_symmetry.space_group_name_H-M   'P 1'
#
loop_
_entity.id
_entity.type
_entity.pdbx_description
1 polymer ?
#
loop_
_entity_poly.entity_id
_entity_poly.type
_entity_poly.pdbx_seq_one_letter_code
_entity_poly.pdbx_strand_id
1 'polypeptide(L)'
;MGNLPETSSENKVGNSEDNGAPMWTQVLGVCIAIISIIYCVNARTWNDIFKYASYISIGLLVVFFLIIIIINVFNSGITKKGFKDFAFVLPLIILLLVIAGISNYSIFVGIKDIFLWIKSPSISKTSAIILTSLFTLALGSGLFYFRLRMRAIYGLTEAAIGIVVAGNRALTQMDQFASSDFYLAILTASVYLIVRGFDNIHQGLTKDPIDQYGTKLFAFFKKRI
;
A
#
# COMPACT_ATOMS: atom_id res chain seq x y z
N MET A 1 62.18 -4.26 8.14
CA MET A 1 61.24 -5.30 7.64
C MET A 1 60.42 -5.78 8.82
N GLY A 2 59.25 -5.17 9.03
CA GLY A 2 58.32 -5.54 10.10
C GLY A 2 57.06 -6.10 9.46
N ASN A 3 56.77 -7.38 9.74
CA ASN A 3 55.56 -8.04 9.26
C ASN A 3 54.35 -7.40 9.94
N LEU A 4 53.45 -6.83 9.15
CA LEU A 4 52.16 -6.37 9.62
C LEU A 4 51.27 -7.58 9.91
N PRO A 5 50.49 -7.57 11.01
CA PRO A 5 49.62 -8.67 11.37
C PRO A 5 48.46 -8.77 10.37
N GLU A 6 48.29 -9.95 9.79
CA GLU A 6 47.11 -10.34 9.04
C GLU A 6 45.90 -10.29 9.97
N THR A 7 45.08 -9.24 9.84
CA THR A 7 43.77 -9.19 10.48
C THR A 7 42.87 -10.17 9.74
N SER A 8 42.70 -11.37 10.31
CA SER A 8 41.68 -12.33 9.94
C SER A 8 40.30 -11.69 10.09
N SER A 9 39.77 -11.16 8.98
CA SER A 9 38.38 -10.74 8.89
C SER A 9 37.51 -12.00 8.96
N GLU A 10 37.18 -12.43 10.17
CA GLU A 10 36.08 -13.34 10.45
C GLU A 10 34.81 -12.72 9.86
N ASN A 11 34.48 -13.16 8.64
CA ASN A 11 33.15 -13.03 8.08
C ASN A 11 32.21 -13.83 9.00
N LYS A 12 31.74 -13.19 10.08
CA LYS A 12 30.52 -13.61 10.76
C LYS A 12 29.42 -13.50 9.71
N VAL A 13 29.14 -14.61 9.06
CA VAL A 13 27.93 -14.86 8.30
C VAL A 13 26.80 -14.61 9.30
N GLY A 14 26.33 -13.37 9.34
CA GLY A 14 25.22 -12.97 10.16
C GLY A 14 24.05 -13.83 9.71
N ASN A 15 23.61 -14.73 10.59
CA ASN A 15 22.34 -15.39 10.45
C ASN A 15 21.32 -14.28 10.19
N SER A 16 20.88 -14.18 8.94
CA SER A 16 19.80 -13.28 8.57
C SER A 16 18.58 -13.82 9.28
N GLU A 17 18.34 -13.33 10.50
CA GLU A 17 17.09 -13.58 11.22
C GLU A 17 15.96 -13.30 10.25
N ASP A 18 15.21 -14.36 9.95
CA ASP A 18 14.11 -14.36 9.00
C ASP A 18 13.00 -13.48 9.59
N ASN A 19 13.12 -12.16 9.37
CA ASN A 19 12.14 -11.16 9.80
C ASN A 19 10.90 -11.19 8.89
N GLY A 20 10.41 -12.39 8.59
CA GLY A 20 9.09 -12.60 8.06
C GLY A 20 8.06 -11.88 8.92
N ALA A 21 6.98 -11.41 8.30
CA ALA A 21 5.82 -10.98 9.07
C ALA A 21 5.41 -12.16 9.97
N PRO A 22 5.23 -11.95 11.29
CA PRO A 22 4.95 -13.06 12.17
C PRO A 22 3.66 -13.74 11.67
N MET A 23 3.67 -15.06 11.56
CA MET A 23 2.65 -15.86 10.88
C MET A 23 1.21 -15.45 11.24
N TRP A 24 0.97 -15.05 12.49
CA TRP A 24 -0.33 -14.58 12.96
C TRP A 24 -0.87 -13.36 12.18
N THR A 25 -0.03 -12.46 11.68
CA THR A 25 -0.47 -11.30 10.87
C THR A 25 -1.04 -11.73 9.52
N GLN A 26 -0.44 -12.75 8.90
CA GLN A 26 -0.92 -13.31 7.64
C GLN A 26 -2.25 -14.03 7.84
N VAL A 27 -2.35 -14.82 8.92
CA VAL A 27 -3.60 -15.51 9.30
C VAL A 27 -4.71 -14.49 9.56
N LEU A 28 -4.42 -13.43 10.32
CA LEU A 28 -5.41 -12.37 10.60
C LEU A 28 -5.89 -11.69 9.31
N GLY A 29 -4.97 -11.36 8.39
CA GLY A 29 -5.32 -10.75 7.10
C GLY A 29 -6.23 -11.65 6.26
N VAL A 30 -5.94 -12.95 6.21
CA VAL A 30 -6.77 -13.94 5.52
C VAL A 30 -8.14 -14.07 6.17
N CYS A 31 -8.23 -14.12 7.50
CA CYS A 31 -9.50 -14.15 8.22
C CYS A 31 -10.37 -12.92 7.93
N ILE A 32 -9.77 -11.71 7.94
CA ILE A 32 -10.47 -10.47 7.61
C ILE A 32 -11.00 -10.50 6.18
N ALA A 33 -10.19 -10.97 5.23
CA ALA A 33 -10.60 -11.10 3.84
C ALA A 33 -11.77 -12.08 3.68
N ILE A 34 -11.72 -13.26 4.31
CA ILE A 34 -12.78 -14.27 4.25
C ILE A 34 -14.08 -13.74 4.86
N ILE A 35 -14.02 -13.14 6.06
CA ILE A 35 -15.21 -12.56 6.71
C ILE A 35 -15.83 -11.45 5.85
N SER A 36 -14.98 -10.60 5.25
CA SER A 36 -15.45 -9.53 4.36
C SER A 36 -16.10 -10.08 3.09
N ILE A 37 -15.56 -11.15 2.52
CA ILE A 37 -16.15 -11.81 1.35
C ILE A 37 -17.50 -12.43 1.69
N ILE A 38 -17.60 -13.16 2.80
CA ILE A 38 -18.87 -13.75 3.26
C ILE A 38 -19.92 -12.65 3.47
N TYR A 39 -19.54 -11.57 4.15
CA TYR A 39 -20.42 -10.41 4.33
C TYR A 39 -20.87 -9.81 3.00
N CYS A 40 -19.94 -9.57 2.09
CA CYS A 40 -20.23 -8.98 0.78
C CYS A 40 -21.18 -9.85 -0.06
N VAL A 41 -20.97 -11.17 -0.09
CA VAL A 41 -21.83 -12.12 -0.79
C VAL A 41 -23.26 -12.12 -0.22
N ASN A 42 -23.41 -11.96 1.09
CA ASN A 42 -24.73 -11.89 1.73
C ASN A 42 -25.41 -10.52 1.54
N ALA A 43 -24.62 -9.44 1.46
CA ALA A 43 -25.12 -8.07 1.46
C ALA A 43 -25.29 -7.45 0.06
N ARG A 44 -24.77 -8.07 -1.01
CA ARG A 44 -24.74 -7.51 -2.37
C ARG A 44 -25.16 -8.53 -3.42
N THR A 45 -25.63 -8.03 -4.56
CA THR A 45 -25.95 -8.90 -5.70
C THR A 45 -24.67 -9.36 -6.40
N TRP A 46 -24.69 -10.56 -7.00
CA TRP A 46 -23.56 -11.06 -7.79
C TRP A 46 -23.14 -10.11 -8.91
N ASN A 47 -24.12 -9.44 -9.55
CA ASN A 47 -23.83 -8.48 -10.61
C ASN A 47 -23.01 -7.28 -10.11
N ASP A 48 -23.34 -6.75 -8.94
CA ASP A 48 -22.56 -5.65 -8.34
C ASP A 48 -21.13 -6.10 -8.02
N ILE A 49 -20.99 -7.30 -7.43
CA ILE A 49 -19.68 -7.87 -7.10
C ILE A 49 -18.82 -7.97 -8.36
N PHE A 50 -19.32 -8.57 -9.44
CA PHE A 50 -18.55 -8.72 -10.68
C PHE A 50 -18.26 -7.37 -11.35
N LYS A 51 -19.21 -6.44 -11.37
CA LYS A 51 -19.03 -5.12 -11.97
C LYS A 51 -17.91 -4.34 -11.29
N TYR A 52 -17.95 -4.22 -9.96
CA TYR A 52 -16.93 -3.43 -9.25
C TYR A 52 -15.60 -4.18 -9.11
N ALA A 53 -15.62 -5.50 -8.90
CA ALA A 53 -14.39 -6.29 -8.88
C ALA A 53 -13.66 -6.21 -10.22
N SER A 54 -14.37 -6.27 -11.36
CA SER A 54 -13.76 -6.15 -12.68
C SER A 54 -13.10 -4.78 -12.90
N TYR A 55 -13.71 -3.67 -12.47
CA TYR A 55 -13.06 -2.35 -12.54
C TYR A 55 -11.75 -2.29 -11.74
N ILE A 56 -11.74 -2.86 -10.53
CA ILE A 56 -10.53 -2.94 -9.70
C ILE A 56 -9.49 -3.83 -10.37
N SER A 57 -9.88 -5.02 -10.85
CA SER A 57 -8.96 -5.96 -11.52
C SER A 57 -8.37 -5.38 -12.79
N ILE A 58 -9.14 -4.65 -13.61
CA ILE A 58 -8.64 -3.96 -14.80
C ILE A 58 -7.62 -2.89 -14.41
N GLY A 59 -7.91 -2.08 -13.38
CA GLY A 59 -6.97 -1.08 -12.87
C GLY A 59 -5.65 -1.70 -12.40
N LEU A 60 -5.73 -2.78 -11.61
CA LEU A 60 -4.55 -3.52 -11.15
C LEU A 60 -3.78 -4.16 -12.32
N LEU A 61 -4.49 -4.69 -13.32
CA LEU A 61 -3.88 -5.26 -14.52
C LEU A 61 -3.07 -4.20 -15.28
N VAL A 62 -3.62 -3.00 -15.49
CA VAL A 62 -2.93 -1.88 -16.14
C VAL A 62 -1.67 -1.51 -15.37
N VAL A 63 -1.77 -1.32 -14.05
CA VAL A 63 -0.61 -0.99 -13.20
C VAL A 63 0.46 -2.08 -13.29
N PHE A 64 0.05 -3.34 -13.23
CA PHE A 64 0.96 -4.47 -13.34
C PHE A 64 1.68 -4.52 -14.70
N PHE A 65 0.96 -4.29 -15.81
CA PHE A 65 1.57 -4.17 -17.14
C PHE A 65 2.56 -3.01 -17.23
N LEU A 66 2.22 -1.84 -16.67
CA LEU A 66 3.13 -0.70 -16.63
C LEU A 66 4.42 -1.03 -15.88
N ILE A 67 4.30 -1.68 -14.72
CA ILE A 67 5.47 -2.13 -13.93
C ILE A 67 6.34 -3.08 -14.76
N ILE A 68 5.73 -4.03 -15.46
CA ILE A 68 6.46 -4.97 -16.33
C ILE A 68 7.16 -4.24 -17.48
N ILE A 69 6.48 -3.31 -18.14
CA ILE A 69 7.05 -2.53 -19.24
C ILE A 69 8.26 -1.75 -18.74
N ILE A 70 8.11 -1.04 -17.62
CA ILE A 70 9.20 -0.29 -16.98
C ILE A 70 10.39 -1.22 -16.69
N ILE A 71 10.13 -2.33 -15.99
CA ILE A 71 11.15 -3.32 -15.67
C ILE A 71 11.88 -3.85 -16.91
N ASN A 72 11.15 -4.16 -17.97
CA ASN A 72 11.73 -4.72 -19.20
C ASN A 72 12.53 -3.68 -20.00
N VAL A 73 12.05 -2.43 -20.03
CA VAL A 73 12.76 -1.31 -20.68
C VAL A 73 14.10 -1.04 -19.99
N PHE A 74 14.14 -1.08 -18.65
CA PHE A 74 15.38 -0.83 -17.89
C PHE A 74 16.38 -1.98 -17.96
N ASN A 75 15.94 -3.25 -17.93
CA ASN A 75 16.88 -4.35 -17.73
C ASN A 75 17.59 -4.84 -18.99
N SER A 76 16.93 -4.89 -20.14
CA SER A 76 17.41 -5.77 -21.22
C SER A 76 16.96 -5.40 -22.63
N GLY A 77 16.16 -4.35 -22.80
CA GLY A 77 15.42 -4.14 -24.05
C GLY A 77 14.38 -5.25 -24.29
N ILE A 78 13.45 -5.01 -25.22
CA ILE A 78 12.32 -5.92 -25.46
C ILE A 78 12.81 -7.13 -26.27
N THR A 79 13.18 -8.22 -25.59
CA THR A 79 13.58 -9.48 -26.26
C THR A 79 12.37 -10.39 -26.53
N LYS A 80 12.31 -11.02 -27.73
CA LYS A 80 11.21 -11.92 -28.13
C LYS A 80 11.02 -13.13 -27.20
N LYS A 81 12.07 -13.56 -26.49
CA LYS A 81 12.03 -14.72 -25.58
C LYS A 81 11.20 -14.42 -24.33
N GLY A 82 11.38 -13.24 -23.72
CA GLY A 82 10.63 -12.82 -22.54
C GLY A 82 9.12 -12.72 -22.77
N PHE A 83 8.70 -12.43 -24.01
CA PHE A 83 7.27 -12.34 -24.35
C PHE A 83 6.55 -13.70 -24.29
N LYS A 84 7.22 -14.80 -24.68
CA LYS A 84 6.62 -16.14 -24.62
C LYS A 84 6.41 -16.62 -23.18
N ASP A 85 7.43 -16.43 -22.34
CA ASP A 85 7.36 -16.78 -20.92
C ASP A 85 6.27 -15.95 -20.21
N PHE A 86 6.16 -14.67 -20.55
CA PHE A 86 5.10 -13.80 -20.05
C PHE A 86 3.70 -14.27 -20.48
N ALA A 87 3.51 -14.59 -21.76
CA ALA A 87 2.23 -15.08 -22.28
C ALA A 87 1.78 -16.38 -21.59
N PHE A 88 2.72 -17.25 -21.21
CA PHE A 88 2.43 -18.48 -20.48
C PHE A 88 1.93 -18.23 -19.05
N VAL A 89 2.48 -17.22 -18.36
CA VAL A 89 2.10 -16.88 -16.97
C VAL A 89 0.86 -15.97 -16.90
N LEU A 90 0.51 -15.30 -18.00
CA LEU A 90 -0.59 -14.34 -18.08
C LEU A 90 -1.94 -14.86 -17.54
N PRO A 91 -2.41 -16.08 -17.86
CA PRO A 91 -3.69 -16.59 -17.34
C PRO A 91 -3.71 -16.70 -15.81
N LEU A 92 -2.60 -17.14 -15.22
CA LEU A 92 -2.46 -17.24 -13.77
C LEU A 92 -2.49 -15.85 -13.12
N ILE A 93 -1.82 -14.87 -13.72
CA ILE A 93 -1.85 -13.47 -13.25
C ILE A 93 -3.27 -12.92 -13.31
N ILE A 94 -4.00 -13.14 -14.41
CA ILE A 94 -5.39 -12.69 -14.53
C ILE A 94 -6.26 -13.31 -13.43
N LEU A 95 -6.12 -14.61 -13.18
CA LEU A 95 -6.85 -15.29 -12.11
C LEU A 95 -6.57 -14.67 -10.74
N LEU A 96 -5.29 -14.44 -10.42
CA LEU A 96 -4.88 -13.81 -9.15
C LEU A 96 -5.41 -12.38 -9.02
N LEU A 97 -5.45 -11.62 -10.11
CA LEU A 97 -5.98 -10.25 -10.13
C LEU A 97 -7.50 -10.21 -9.97
N VAL A 98 -8.23 -11.22 -10.47
CA VAL A 98 -9.68 -11.35 -10.21
C VAL A 98 -9.93 -11.65 -8.74
N ILE A 99 -9.19 -12.60 -8.15
CA ILE A 99 -9.30 -12.92 -6.72
C ILE A 99 -8.97 -11.68 -5.86
N ALA A 100 -7.91 -10.95 -6.22
CA ALA A 100 -7.55 -9.70 -5.55
C ALA A 100 -8.62 -8.62 -5.72
N GLY A 101 -9.24 -8.50 -6.90
CA GLY A 101 -10.30 -7.53 -7.16
C GLY A 101 -11.55 -7.80 -6.31
N ILE A 102 -11.99 -9.05 -6.24
CA ILE A 102 -13.11 -9.47 -5.39
C ILE A 102 -12.79 -9.21 -3.92
N SER A 103 -11.59 -9.59 -3.46
CA SER A 103 -11.18 -9.40 -2.07
C SER A 103 -11.16 -7.92 -1.69
N ASN A 104 -10.59 -7.06 -2.54
CA ASN A 104 -10.55 -5.62 -2.32
C ASN A 104 -11.95 -4.98 -2.32
N TYR A 105 -12.80 -5.37 -3.27
CA TYR A 105 -14.18 -4.88 -3.31
C TYR A 105 -14.94 -5.25 -2.03
N SER A 106 -14.84 -6.51 -1.58
CA SER A 106 -15.51 -6.98 -0.37
C SER A 106 -15.05 -6.24 0.90
N ILE A 107 -13.75 -6.00 1.05
CA ILE A 107 -13.21 -5.20 2.16
C ILE A 107 -13.75 -3.76 2.08
N PHE A 108 -13.72 -3.15 0.90
CA PHE A 108 -14.20 -1.79 0.69
C PHE A 108 -15.69 -1.63 1.02
N VAL A 109 -16.53 -2.59 0.59
CA VAL A 109 -17.95 -2.61 0.93
C VAL A 109 -18.16 -2.76 2.42
N GLY A 110 -17.44 -3.67 3.09
CA GLY A 110 -17.51 -3.84 4.54
C GLY A 110 -17.19 -2.55 5.29
N ILE A 111 -16.10 -1.86 4.91
CA ILE A 111 -15.71 -0.57 5.49
C ILE A 111 -16.78 0.49 5.24
N LYS A 112 -17.30 0.58 4.01
CA LYS A 112 -18.35 1.55 3.65
C LYS A 112 -19.62 1.33 4.48
N ASP A 113 -20.05 0.09 4.64
CA ASP A 113 -21.28 -0.23 5.37
C ASP A 113 -21.12 -0.01 6.87
N ILE A 114 -19.95 -0.33 7.44
CA ILE A 114 -19.60 0.04 8.82
C ILE A 114 -19.66 1.56 8.98
N PHE A 115 -19.11 2.32 8.04
CA PHE A 115 -19.14 3.78 8.08
C PHE A 115 -20.55 4.35 7.99
N LEU A 116 -21.40 3.80 7.12
CA LEU A 116 -22.81 4.18 7.03
C LEU A 116 -23.58 3.82 8.30
N TRP A 117 -23.28 2.67 8.90
CA TRP A 117 -23.87 2.26 10.18
C TRP A 117 -23.45 3.19 11.32
N ILE A 118 -22.18 3.59 11.40
CA ILE A 118 -21.69 4.58 12.39
C ILE A 118 -22.43 5.93 12.24
N LYS A 119 -22.77 6.32 11.01
CA LYS A 119 -23.54 7.54 10.73
C LYS A 119 -25.04 7.41 10.95
N SER A 120 -25.55 6.20 11.19
CA SER A 120 -26.98 6.01 11.34
C SER A 120 -27.50 6.67 12.64
N PRO A 121 -28.71 7.26 12.63
CA PRO A 121 -29.24 8.01 13.76
C PRO A 121 -29.57 7.16 14.99
N SER A 122 -29.44 5.83 14.90
CA SER A 122 -29.71 4.89 15.98
C SER A 122 -28.61 4.84 17.04
N ILE A 123 -27.40 5.34 16.74
CA ILE A 123 -26.28 5.32 17.67
C ILE A 123 -26.28 6.63 18.49
N SER A 124 -26.20 6.50 19.81
CA SER A 124 -26.05 7.67 20.69
C SER A 124 -24.78 8.45 20.32
N LYS A 125 -24.83 9.79 20.36
CA LYS A 125 -23.66 10.64 20.06
C LYS A 125 -22.43 10.23 20.86
N THR A 126 -22.61 9.87 22.13
CA THR A 126 -21.54 9.39 23.02
C THR A 126 -20.92 8.08 22.52
N SER A 127 -21.74 7.09 22.14
CA SER A 127 -21.25 5.83 21.59
C SER A 127 -20.49 6.03 20.28
N ALA A 128 -20.99 6.92 19.40
CA ALA A 128 -20.32 7.23 18.15
C ALA A 128 -18.94 7.88 18.38
N ILE A 129 -18.82 8.81 19.35
CA ILE A 129 -17.55 9.45 19.72
C ILE A 129 -16.55 8.42 20.27
N ILE A 130 -17.00 7.55 21.18
CA ILE A 130 -16.14 6.52 21.78
C ILE A 130 -15.66 5.54 20.70
N LEU A 131 -16.58 5.05 19.86
CA LEU A 131 -16.24 4.10 18.80
C LEU A 131 -15.30 4.71 17.77
N THR A 132 -15.54 5.96 17.37
CA THR A 132 -14.65 6.68 16.45
C THR A 132 -13.27 6.89 17.06
N SER A 133 -13.19 7.29 18.33
CA SER A 133 -11.92 7.45 19.04
C SER A 133 -11.12 6.15 19.13
N LEU A 134 -11.77 5.04 19.48
CA LEU A 134 -11.15 3.72 19.55
C LEU A 134 -10.66 3.26 18.16
N PHE A 135 -11.48 3.49 17.13
CA PHE A 135 -11.12 3.14 15.76
C PHE A 135 -9.94 3.98 15.25
N THR A 136 -9.95 5.29 15.50
CA THR A 136 -8.83 6.19 15.17
C THR A 136 -7.56 5.78 15.91
N LEU A 137 -7.65 5.41 17.19
CA LEU A 137 -6.50 4.93 17.95
C LEU A 137 -5.94 3.61 17.38
N ALA A 138 -6.82 2.66 17.05
CA ALA A 138 -6.43 1.38 16.46
C ALA A 138 -5.76 1.55 15.10
N LEU A 139 -6.36 2.36 14.21
CA LEU A 139 -5.77 2.68 12.90
C LEU A 139 -4.46 3.45 13.05
N GLY A 140 -4.41 4.45 13.93
CA GLY A 140 -3.19 5.22 14.19
C GLY A 140 -2.05 4.34 14.69
N SER A 141 -2.33 3.41 15.60
CA SER A 141 -1.36 2.44 16.11
C SER A 141 -0.88 1.49 15.02
N GLY A 142 -1.80 0.98 14.19
CA GLY A 142 -1.47 0.10 13.07
C GLY A 142 -0.61 0.80 12.00
N LEU A 143 -0.95 2.03 11.64
CA LEU A 143 -0.17 2.85 10.71
C LEU A 143 1.19 3.22 11.29
N PHE A 144 1.28 3.48 12.59
CA PHE A 144 2.56 3.72 13.26
C PHE A 144 3.46 2.48 13.23
N TYR A 145 2.91 1.29 13.51
CA TYR A 145 3.65 0.04 13.39
C TYR A 145 4.12 -0.21 11.94
N PHE A 146 3.24 0.03 10.96
CA PHE A 146 3.57 -0.08 9.55
C PHE A 146 4.69 0.89 9.15
N ARG A 147 4.62 2.14 9.63
CA ARG A 147 5.67 3.15 9.44
C ARG A 147 7.01 2.68 9.98
N LEU A 148 7.05 2.02 11.15
CA LEU A 148 8.30 1.52 11.72
C LEU A 148 8.94 0.42 10.85
N ARG A 149 8.12 -0.42 10.22
CA ARG A 149 8.60 -1.61 9.49
C ARG A 149 8.85 -1.39 8.01
N MET A 150 8.06 -0.53 7.35
CA MET A 150 8.09 -0.29 5.90
C MET A 150 8.08 1.21 5.60
N ARG A 151 9.11 1.93 6.05
CA ARG A 151 9.19 3.40 5.97
C ARG A 151 9.06 3.90 4.53
N ALA A 152 9.72 3.25 3.58
CA ALA A 152 9.71 3.67 2.20
C ALA A 152 8.32 3.53 1.55
N ILE A 153 7.65 2.40 1.79
CA ILE A 153 6.29 2.16 1.27
C ILE A 153 5.31 3.14 1.92
N TYR A 154 5.41 3.32 3.24
CA TYR A 154 4.58 4.28 3.97
C TYR A 154 4.77 5.71 3.43
N GLY A 155 6.02 6.13 3.23
CA GLY A 155 6.32 7.45 2.66
C GLY A 155 5.76 7.64 1.24
N LEU A 156 5.80 6.60 0.40
CA LEU A 156 5.17 6.61 -0.92
C LEU A 156 3.65 6.78 -0.80
N THR A 157 3.00 6.09 0.15
CA THR A 157 1.56 6.24 0.36
C THR A 157 1.19 7.64 0.87
N GLU A 158 1.97 8.24 1.77
CA GLU A 158 1.74 9.62 2.23
C GLU A 158 1.84 10.62 1.07
N ALA A 159 2.86 10.50 0.22
CA ALA A 159 3.03 11.35 -0.95
C ALA A 159 1.88 11.18 -1.96
N ALA A 160 1.49 9.93 -2.25
CA ALA A 160 0.37 9.64 -3.15
C ALA A 160 -0.96 10.19 -2.61
N ILE A 161 -1.25 10.01 -1.32
CA ILE A 161 -2.46 10.56 -0.69
C ILE A 161 -2.43 12.09 -0.72
N GLY A 162 -1.29 12.73 -0.45
CA GLY A 162 -1.13 14.18 -0.54
C GLY A 162 -1.50 14.73 -1.92
N ILE A 163 -1.04 14.06 -2.98
CA ILE A 163 -1.36 14.40 -4.38
C ILE A 163 -2.85 14.19 -4.68
N VAL A 164 -3.41 13.05 -4.28
CA VAL A 164 -4.84 12.73 -4.52
C VAL A 164 -5.76 13.73 -3.80
N VAL A 165 -5.46 14.06 -2.54
CA VAL A 165 -6.22 15.05 -1.77
C VAL A 165 -6.13 16.42 -2.41
N ALA A 166 -4.94 16.85 -2.84
CA ALA A 166 -4.76 18.13 -3.53
C ALA A 166 -5.58 18.17 -4.84
N GLY A 167 -5.48 17.13 -5.66
CA GLY A 167 -6.20 17.05 -6.93
C GLY A 167 -7.73 16.98 -6.77
N ASN A 168 -8.22 16.16 -5.84
CA ASN A 168 -9.66 16.04 -5.59
C ASN A 168 -10.25 17.38 -5.09
N ARG A 169 -9.53 18.07 -4.21
CA ARG A 169 -9.95 19.38 -3.70
C ARG A 169 -9.90 20.46 -4.78
N ALA A 170 -8.88 20.43 -5.64
CA ALA A 170 -8.80 21.32 -6.79
C ALA A 170 -9.97 21.13 -7.76
N LEU A 171 -10.49 19.91 -7.94
CA LEU A 171 -11.61 19.63 -8.84
C LEU A 171 -12.99 19.91 -8.21
N THR A 172 -13.19 19.58 -6.94
CA THR A 172 -14.51 19.61 -6.30
C THR A 172 -14.89 20.97 -5.73
N GLN A 173 -13.92 21.86 -5.52
CA GLN A 173 -14.15 23.12 -4.81
C GLN A 173 -13.74 24.34 -5.64
N MET A 174 -13.75 24.22 -6.98
CA MET A 174 -13.47 25.35 -7.86
C MET A 174 -14.39 26.55 -7.60
N ASP A 175 -15.63 26.30 -7.19
CA ASP A 175 -16.62 27.35 -6.92
C ASP A 175 -16.62 27.82 -5.45
N GLN A 176 -15.95 27.08 -4.54
CA GLN A 176 -15.89 27.36 -3.11
C GLN A 176 -14.58 28.05 -2.68
N PHE A 177 -13.75 28.52 -3.62
CA PHE A 177 -12.53 29.29 -3.33
C PHE A 177 -12.76 30.63 -2.62
N ALA A 178 -14.00 30.97 -2.26
CA ALA A 178 -14.33 32.20 -1.53
C ALA A 178 -13.72 32.27 -0.12
N SER A 179 -13.39 31.14 0.53
CA SER A 179 -12.68 31.13 1.81
C SER A 179 -11.22 30.75 1.61
N SER A 180 -10.35 31.74 1.40
CA SER A 180 -8.91 31.55 1.18
C SER A 180 -8.23 30.72 2.28
N ASP A 181 -8.71 30.81 3.52
CA ASP A 181 -8.19 30.07 4.67
C ASP A 181 -8.31 28.54 4.53
N PHE A 182 -9.45 28.07 4.00
CA PHE A 182 -9.69 26.64 3.82
C PHE A 182 -8.80 26.06 2.72
N TYR A 183 -8.59 26.83 1.64
CA TYR A 183 -7.67 26.46 0.56
C TYR A 183 -6.23 26.36 1.06
N LEU A 184 -5.78 27.36 1.83
CA LEU A 184 -4.45 27.35 2.43
C LEU A 184 -4.27 26.15 3.37
N ALA A 185 -5.24 25.85 4.23
CA ALA A 185 -5.16 24.71 5.13
C ALA A 185 -5.02 23.37 4.38
N ILE A 186 -5.82 23.16 3.32
CA ILE A 186 -5.72 21.94 2.49
C ILE A 186 -4.39 21.88 1.76
N LEU A 187 -3.96 22.98 1.15
CA LEU A 187 -2.71 23.04 0.40
C LEU A 187 -1.53 22.73 1.32
N THR A 188 -1.48 23.36 2.50
CA THR A 188 -0.46 23.09 3.51
C THR A 188 -0.49 21.64 3.97
N ALA A 189 -1.67 21.07 4.23
CA ALA A 189 -1.79 19.67 4.62
C ALA A 189 -1.29 18.71 3.53
N SER A 190 -1.65 18.95 2.27
CA SER A 190 -1.20 18.16 1.12
C SER A 190 0.31 18.26 0.90
N VAL A 191 0.87 19.47 0.93
CA VAL A 191 2.32 19.71 0.79
C VAL A 191 3.08 19.05 1.94
N TYR A 192 2.59 19.20 3.18
CA TYR A 192 3.18 18.57 4.35
C TYR A 192 3.21 17.04 4.23
N LEU A 193 2.13 16.41 3.76
CA LEU A 193 2.09 14.96 3.51
C LEU A 193 3.11 14.53 2.45
N ILE A 194 3.28 15.29 1.36
CA ILE A 194 4.26 14.99 0.31
C ILE A 194 5.69 15.08 0.85
N VAL A 195 6.03 16.18 1.54
CA VAL A 195 7.37 16.40 2.09
C VAL A 195 7.71 15.32 3.12
N ARG A 196 6.79 15.03 4.04
CA ARG A 196 6.97 13.96 5.03
C ARG A 196 7.06 12.58 4.39
N GLY A 197 6.29 12.35 3.33
CA GLY A 197 6.37 11.14 2.53
C GLY A 197 7.76 10.94 1.91
N PHE A 198 8.32 11.99 1.32
CA PHE A 198 9.69 11.97 0.76
C PHE A 198 10.77 11.79 1.83
N ASP A 199 10.62 12.39 3.01
CA ASP A 199 11.53 12.15 4.14
C ASP A 199 11.51 10.68 4.59
N ASN A 200 10.32 10.09 4.72
CA ASN A 200 10.17 8.66 5.04
C ASN A 200 10.78 7.74 3.96
N ILE A 201 10.65 8.10 2.66
CA ILE A 201 11.32 7.40 1.57
C ILE A 201 12.83 7.53 1.70
N HIS A 202 13.33 8.75 1.88
CA HIS A 202 14.77 9.01 2.01
C HIS A 202 15.36 8.21 3.17
N GLN A 203 14.79 8.31 4.38
CA GLN A 203 15.24 7.57 5.56
C GLN A 203 15.13 6.05 5.36
N GLY A 204 14.05 5.56 4.74
CA GLY A 204 13.89 4.15 4.41
C GLY A 204 14.96 3.64 3.44
N LEU A 205 15.57 4.52 2.64
CA LEU A 205 16.65 4.20 1.71
C LEU A 205 18.05 4.43 2.29
N THR A 206 18.25 5.38 3.22
CA THR A 206 19.60 5.84 3.62
C THR A 206 20.20 5.25 4.89
N LYS A 207 19.48 4.65 5.86
CA LYS A 207 20.00 3.71 6.93
C LYS A 207 19.08 3.52 8.16
N ASP A 208 19.34 2.39 8.84
CA ASP A 208 19.04 1.87 10.20
C ASP A 208 17.77 2.27 11.01
N PRO A 209 16.97 1.29 11.50
CA PRO A 209 17.10 -0.15 11.27
C PRO A 209 16.90 -0.46 9.78
N ILE A 210 17.74 -1.33 9.23
CA ILE A 210 17.67 -1.81 7.84
C ILE A 210 16.24 -2.30 7.59
N ASP A 211 15.43 -1.50 6.90
CA ASP A 211 14.14 -1.93 6.37
C ASP A 211 14.44 -3.05 5.39
N GLN A 212 14.30 -4.30 5.83
CA GLN A 212 14.65 -5.45 5.00
C GLN A 212 13.86 -5.47 3.69
N TYR A 213 12.63 -4.93 3.69
CA TYR A 213 11.82 -4.84 2.49
C TYR A 213 12.31 -3.72 1.58
N GLY A 214 12.61 -2.54 2.14
CA GLY A 214 13.21 -1.42 1.41
C GLY A 214 14.57 -1.79 0.79
N THR A 215 15.39 -2.52 1.53
CA THR A 215 16.71 -2.97 1.08
C THR A 215 16.60 -4.05 0.00
N LYS A 216 15.66 -4.99 0.11
CA LYS A 216 15.38 -5.98 -0.96
C LYS A 216 14.85 -5.30 -2.22
N LEU A 217 13.93 -4.34 -2.06
CA LEU A 217 13.40 -3.55 -3.18
C LEU A 217 14.54 -2.76 -3.86
N PHE A 218 15.37 -2.07 -3.08
CA PHE A 218 16.48 -1.29 -3.60
C PHE A 218 17.60 -2.15 -4.20
N ALA A 219 17.95 -3.28 -3.57
CA ALA A 219 18.90 -4.24 -4.12
C ALA A 219 18.41 -4.86 -5.44
N PHE A 220 17.09 -5.11 -5.54
CA PHE A 220 16.46 -5.53 -6.79
C PHE A 220 16.61 -4.48 -7.89
N PHE A 221 16.44 -3.20 -7.57
CA PHE A 221 16.67 -2.10 -8.52
C PHE A 221 18.16 -1.89 -8.83
N LYS A 222 19.05 -1.93 -7.84
CA LYS A 222 20.50 -1.72 -7.99
C LYS A 222 21.19 -2.85 -8.76
N LYS A 223 20.73 -4.10 -8.64
CA LYS A 223 21.26 -5.23 -9.44
C LYS A 223 20.88 -5.12 -10.92
N ARG A 224 19.97 -4.22 -11.27
CA ARG A 224 19.34 -4.08 -12.57
C ARG A 224 19.73 -2.81 -13.33
N ILE A 225 20.43 -1.90 -12.66
CA ILE A 225 21.13 -0.74 -13.24
C ILE A 225 22.60 -1.13 -13.40
#